data_AF-A0A9Q0DX10-F1
#
_entry.id   AF-A0A9Q0DX10-F1
#
_cell.length_a   1.000
_cell.length_b   1.000
_cell.length_c   1.000
_cell.angle_alpha   90.00
_cell.angle_beta   90.00
_cell.angle_gamma   90.00
#
_symmetry.space_group_name_H-M   'P 1'
#
loop_
_entity.id
_entity.type
_entity.pdbx_description
1 polymer ?
#
loop_
_entity_poly.entity_id
_entity_poly.type
_entity_poly.pdbx_seq_one_letter_code
_entity_poly.pdbx_strand_id
1 'polypeptide(L)'
;MVDAVSGSGPSTDVGASKPNGCSPPTLDDGYFVPEKAIYAQDSRLSYACDIQFKPDMGYWWGKSQCTNGMWNPVPKCIIRSHCSSPIIPNGEINTCNKTDHETDVTIAFHCNEGFSPRRQEVRCENGDWNPAPKCNASKPNGCSPPTLAHGYFVPEMAIYAQDSRLSYACDNLHKPDMGYWWGKSQCTNGMWNPVPKCIIRSHCSSPIIPNGEINTCNKTDHEKDVTIAFHCNEGFSPRRQEVRCENGDWNPAPKCNGDGCGAVPEIEDAKATLFAFSVLYECNPHYRLVGSVSRIFCYTDGTWSSPLPRCE
;
A
#
# COMPACT_ATOMS: atom_id res chain seq x y z
N MET A 1 -41.34 43.37 35.91
CA MET A 1 -41.86 44.08 34.72
C MET A 1 -40.80 45.08 34.29
N VAL A 2 -40.46 45.03 32.99
CA VAL A 2 -39.80 46.02 32.11
C VAL A 2 -38.37 46.45 32.48
N ASP A 3 -37.32 46.07 31.73
CA ASP A 3 -36.85 46.52 30.39
C ASP A 3 -36.41 47.99 30.37
N ALA A 4 -35.33 48.48 29.74
CA ALA A 4 -34.18 47.91 29.02
C ALA A 4 -33.18 49.07 28.65
N VAL A 5 -32.10 48.70 27.93
CA VAL A 5 -31.30 49.49 26.93
C VAL A 5 -30.03 50.19 27.48
N SER A 6 -28.80 50.10 26.92
CA SER A 6 -28.17 49.42 25.76
C SER A 6 -26.64 49.59 25.83
N GLY A 7 -25.87 48.70 25.21
CA GLY A 7 -24.43 48.91 24.96
C GLY A 7 -23.77 47.75 24.22
N SER A 8 -23.81 47.81 22.90
CA SER A 8 -23.39 46.82 21.90
C SER A 8 -21.86 46.71 21.68
N GLY A 9 -21.38 45.48 21.45
CA GLY A 9 -20.12 45.18 20.78
C GLY A 9 -20.21 43.81 20.08
N PRO A 10 -19.88 43.68 18.78
CA PRO A 10 -19.99 42.43 18.05
C PRO A 10 -18.72 41.60 18.27
N SER A 11 -18.83 40.45 18.95
CA SER A 11 -17.75 39.46 18.91
C SER A 11 -18.04 38.50 17.76
N THR A 12 -17.34 38.74 16.67
CA THR A 12 -17.34 37.92 15.46
C THR A 12 -16.93 36.48 15.77
N ASP A 13 -17.71 35.59 15.19
CA ASP A 13 -17.50 34.17 14.95
C ASP A 13 -16.03 33.86 14.61
N VAL A 14 -15.34 33.14 15.50
CA VAL A 14 -14.13 32.38 15.13
C VAL A 14 -14.57 30.93 15.07
N GLY A 15 -14.92 30.51 13.84
CA GLY A 15 -15.21 29.12 13.54
C GLY A 15 -14.11 28.22 14.11
N ALA A 16 -14.51 27.29 14.96
CA ALA A 16 -13.64 26.26 15.46
C ALA A 16 -13.14 25.41 14.28
N SER A 17 -11.93 25.71 13.83
CA SER A 17 -11.19 24.87 12.88
C SER A 17 -11.03 23.48 13.49
N LYS A 18 -11.71 22.48 12.90
CA LYS A 18 -11.41 21.06 13.15
C LYS A 18 -9.89 20.85 13.04
N PRO A 19 -9.23 20.17 13.99
CA PRO A 19 -7.80 19.92 13.87
C PRO A 19 -7.54 19.02 12.65
N ASN A 20 -6.67 19.46 11.75
CA ASN A 20 -6.21 18.72 10.56
C ASN A 20 -5.21 17.60 10.94
N GLY A 21 -5.56 16.79 11.93
CA GLY A 21 -4.65 15.81 12.51
C GLY A 21 -5.24 15.05 13.69
N CYS A 22 -4.48 14.10 14.20
CA CYS A 22 -4.84 13.32 15.39
C CYS A 22 -4.19 13.93 16.63
N SER A 23 -4.95 13.99 17.72
CA SER A 23 -4.36 14.15 19.06
C SER A 23 -3.57 12.90 19.43
N PRO A 24 -2.62 12.97 20.39
CA PRO A 24 -2.01 11.79 20.96
C PRO A 24 -3.08 10.75 21.35
N PRO A 25 -2.91 9.47 20.97
CA PRO A 25 -3.81 8.42 21.46
C PRO A 25 -3.59 8.22 22.95
N THR A 26 -4.65 7.85 23.66
CA THR A 26 -4.51 7.31 25.02
C THR A 26 -3.86 5.93 24.92
N LEU A 27 -2.74 5.75 25.61
CA LEU A 27 -2.04 4.47 25.71
C LEU A 27 -1.71 4.25 27.19
N ASP A 28 -2.40 3.31 27.81
CA ASP A 28 -2.07 2.84 29.15
C ASP A 28 -0.86 1.91 29.08
N ASP A 29 0.03 1.99 30.08
CA ASP A 29 1.22 1.15 30.22
C ASP A 29 2.17 1.19 29.00
N GLY A 30 2.40 2.38 28.44
CA GLY A 30 3.31 2.55 27.31
C GLY A 30 3.60 3.99 26.91
N TYR A 31 4.39 4.14 25.85
CA TYR A 31 4.81 5.43 25.30
C TYR A 31 4.88 5.38 23.77
N PHE A 32 4.82 6.55 23.14
CA PHE A 32 4.84 6.70 21.69
C PHE A 32 6.04 7.52 21.21
N VAL A 33 6.48 7.23 19.99
CA VAL A 33 7.63 7.83 19.32
C VAL A 33 7.25 8.14 17.86
N PRO A 34 7.33 9.40 17.40
CA PRO A 34 7.71 10.59 18.15
C PRO A 34 6.58 11.11 19.05
N GLU A 35 6.89 11.59 20.26
CA GLU A 35 5.92 12.29 21.12
C GLU A 35 5.61 13.69 20.59
N LYS A 36 4.37 13.92 20.18
CA LYS A 36 3.90 15.20 19.63
C LYS A 36 2.53 15.56 20.19
N ALA A 37 2.29 16.84 20.47
CA ALA A 37 0.98 17.32 20.91
C ALA A 37 -0.12 17.21 19.84
N ILE A 38 0.27 17.23 18.55
CA ILE A 38 -0.62 17.04 17.40
C ILE A 38 0.16 16.28 16.31
N TYR A 39 -0.49 15.30 15.71
CA TYR A 39 0.01 14.49 14.62
C TYR A 39 -0.71 14.89 13.35
N ALA A 40 0.03 15.25 12.30
CA ALA A 40 -0.58 15.54 11.00
C ALA A 40 -1.34 14.31 10.48
N GLN A 41 -2.33 14.53 9.62
CA GLN A 41 -2.98 13.48 8.83
C GLN A 41 -1.92 12.58 8.16
N ASP A 42 -2.19 11.27 8.12
CA ASP A 42 -1.35 10.20 7.57
C ASP A 42 -0.02 9.96 8.29
N SER A 43 0.29 10.74 9.33
CA SER A 43 1.49 10.51 10.13
C SER A 43 1.42 9.17 10.84
N ARG A 44 2.60 8.53 10.93
CA ARG A 44 2.79 7.26 11.61
C ARG A 44 3.49 7.51 12.93
N LEU A 45 2.95 6.94 14.00
CA LEU A 45 3.66 6.81 15.26
C LEU A 45 4.01 5.35 15.50
N SER A 46 5.12 5.13 16.17
CA SER A 46 5.43 3.85 16.79
C SER A 46 5.14 3.96 18.28
N TYR A 47 4.72 2.88 18.92
CA TYR A 47 4.55 2.83 20.36
C TYR A 47 5.20 1.58 20.93
N ALA A 48 5.68 1.69 22.16
CA ALA A 48 6.20 0.58 22.94
C ALA A 48 5.47 0.55 24.27
N CYS A 49 5.40 -0.64 24.86
CA CYS A 49 4.74 -0.84 26.14
C CYS A 49 5.76 -0.94 27.25
N ASP A 50 5.32 -0.62 28.46
CA ASP A 50 6.10 -0.71 29.68
C ASP A 50 6.44 -2.17 30.01
N ILE A 51 7.33 -2.33 30.99
CA ILE A 51 7.75 -3.65 31.45
C ILE A 51 6.52 -4.45 31.88
N GLN A 52 6.44 -5.72 31.47
CA GLN A 52 5.29 -6.64 31.65
C GLN A 52 4.16 -6.51 30.64
N PHE A 53 4.22 -5.54 29.72
CA PHE A 53 3.27 -5.36 28.64
C PHE A 53 3.91 -5.54 27.26
N LYS A 54 3.09 -5.72 26.24
CA LYS A 54 3.49 -5.72 24.84
C LYS A 54 2.39 -5.12 23.96
N PRO A 55 2.72 -4.63 22.76
CA PRO A 55 1.70 -4.22 21.80
C PRO A 55 0.75 -5.37 21.49
N ASP A 56 -0.54 -5.08 21.39
CA ASP A 56 -1.55 -6.05 20.93
C ASP A 56 -1.32 -6.50 19.47
N MET A 57 -0.59 -5.70 18.69
CA MET A 57 -0.06 -6.09 17.38
C MET A 57 1.43 -5.75 17.27
N GLY A 58 2.24 -6.73 16.86
CA GLY A 58 3.70 -6.60 16.76
C GLY A 58 4.46 -7.20 17.94
N TYR A 59 5.79 -7.22 17.86
CA TYR A 59 6.64 -7.92 18.83
C TYR A 59 7.26 -6.98 19.88
N TRP A 60 7.95 -5.93 19.41
CA TRP A 60 8.65 -4.95 20.26
C TRP A 60 8.11 -3.52 20.10
N TRP A 61 7.54 -3.22 18.94
CA TRP A 61 6.98 -1.92 18.62
C TRP A 61 5.64 -2.13 17.92
N GLY A 62 4.61 -1.47 18.42
CA GLY A 62 3.36 -1.29 17.70
C GLY A 62 3.45 -0.07 16.78
N LYS A 63 2.66 -0.04 15.72
CA LYS A 63 2.61 1.10 14.79
C LYS A 63 1.16 1.49 14.58
N SER A 64 0.91 2.79 14.51
CA SER A 64 -0.40 3.32 14.22
C SER A 64 -0.31 4.50 13.27
N GLN A 65 -1.34 4.65 12.44
CA GLN A 65 -1.43 5.74 11.48
C GLN A 65 -2.64 6.61 11.78
N CYS A 66 -2.40 7.92 11.79
CA CYS A 66 -3.45 8.91 11.92
C CYS A 66 -4.26 9.00 10.63
N THR A 67 -5.54 8.65 10.68
CA THR A 67 -6.47 8.73 9.54
C THR A 67 -7.76 9.42 9.97
N ASN A 68 -8.08 10.58 9.36
CA ASN A 68 -9.30 11.35 9.62
C ASN A 68 -9.51 11.70 11.12
N GLY A 69 -8.41 12.03 11.81
CA GLY A 69 -8.43 12.34 13.25
C GLY A 69 -8.50 11.11 14.16
N MET A 70 -8.45 9.89 13.62
CA MET A 70 -8.44 8.65 14.39
C MET A 70 -7.17 7.83 14.14
N TRP A 71 -6.71 7.11 15.16
CA TRP A 71 -5.58 6.20 15.04
C TRP A 71 -6.02 4.82 14.59
N ASN A 72 -5.34 4.25 13.58
CA ASN A 72 -5.62 2.91 13.10
C ASN A 72 -4.31 2.10 12.89
N PRO A 73 -4.15 0.93 13.55
CA PRO A 73 -4.98 0.45 14.66
C PRO A 73 -4.86 1.38 15.86
N VAL A 74 -5.88 1.42 16.73
CA VAL A 74 -5.79 2.20 17.98
C VAL A 74 -4.69 1.58 18.85
N PRO A 75 -3.64 2.33 19.24
CA PRO A 75 -2.55 1.79 20.06
C PRO A 75 -3.08 1.17 21.34
N LYS A 76 -2.68 -0.07 21.61
CA LYS A 76 -3.08 -0.79 22.82
C LYS A 76 -1.93 -1.66 23.32
N CYS A 77 -1.71 -1.62 24.63
CA CYS A 77 -0.82 -2.52 25.34
C CYS A 77 -1.65 -3.62 26.01
N ILE A 78 -1.15 -4.86 25.95
CA ILE A 78 -1.71 -6.03 26.61
C ILE A 78 -0.64 -6.66 27.50
N ILE A 79 -1.06 -7.44 28.49
CA ILE A 79 -0.12 -8.16 29.38
C ILE A 79 0.77 -9.07 28.52
N ARG A 80 2.07 -9.09 28.80
CA ARG A 80 3.07 -9.77 27.96
C ARG A 80 2.79 -11.27 27.79
N SER A 81 2.27 -11.92 28.84
CA SER A 81 1.91 -13.34 28.86
C SER A 81 0.55 -13.65 28.19
N HIS A 82 -0.25 -12.63 27.89
CA HIS A 82 -1.48 -12.80 27.14
C HIS A 82 -1.21 -12.82 25.64
N CYS A 83 -2.04 -13.53 24.89
CA CYS A 83 -1.93 -13.65 23.45
C CYS A 83 -2.84 -12.64 22.76
N SER A 84 -2.28 -11.92 21.80
CA SER A 84 -3.04 -11.15 20.83
C SER A 84 -3.98 -12.05 20.03
N SER A 85 -5.12 -11.54 19.60
CA SER A 85 -5.99 -12.27 18.67
C SER A 85 -5.19 -12.72 17.43
N PRO A 86 -5.18 -14.03 17.08
CA PRO A 86 -4.32 -14.52 16.03
C PRO A 86 -4.81 -14.07 14.64
N ILE A 87 -3.88 -13.62 13.81
CA ILE A 87 -4.12 -13.41 12.39
C ILE A 87 -3.85 -14.75 11.68
N ILE A 88 -4.89 -15.37 11.13
CA ILE A 88 -4.80 -16.70 10.50
C ILE A 88 -5.07 -16.55 8.99
N PRO A 89 -4.03 -16.52 8.13
CA PRO A 89 -4.23 -16.53 6.70
C PRO A 89 -5.02 -17.78 6.27
N ASN A 90 -6.10 -17.58 5.51
CA ASN A 90 -7.00 -18.65 5.07
C ASN A 90 -7.66 -19.43 6.22
N GLY A 91 -7.91 -18.77 7.35
CA GLY A 91 -8.72 -19.31 8.42
C GLY A 91 -9.48 -18.26 9.22
N GLU A 92 -10.50 -18.71 9.93
CA GLU A 92 -11.44 -17.87 10.67
C GLU A 92 -11.57 -18.36 12.12
N ILE A 93 -11.66 -17.42 13.06
CA ILE A 93 -11.90 -17.70 14.48
C ILE A 93 -13.36 -17.42 14.83
N ASN A 94 -13.95 -18.22 15.71
CA ASN A 94 -15.36 -18.04 16.13
C ASN A 94 -15.54 -16.93 17.20
N THR A 95 -14.45 -16.32 17.67
CA THR A 95 -14.43 -15.40 18.83
C THR A 95 -13.86 -14.03 18.45
N CYS A 96 -14.60 -13.26 17.65
CA CYS A 96 -14.15 -11.98 17.07
C CYS A 96 -14.13 -10.77 18.04
N ASN A 97 -14.66 -10.89 19.26
CA ASN A 97 -14.90 -9.73 20.14
C ASN A 97 -13.78 -9.46 21.16
N LYS A 98 -12.73 -10.29 21.23
CA LYS A 98 -11.61 -10.10 22.15
C LYS A 98 -10.31 -9.90 21.38
N THR A 99 -9.62 -8.80 21.66
CA THR A 99 -8.29 -8.51 21.11
C THR A 99 -7.16 -9.13 21.94
N ASP A 100 -7.49 -9.57 23.16
CA ASP A 100 -6.57 -10.07 24.18
C ASP A 100 -7.09 -11.39 24.77
N HIS A 101 -6.19 -12.33 25.03
CA HIS A 101 -6.48 -13.68 25.52
C HIS A 101 -5.53 -14.07 26.64
N GLU A 102 -6.08 -14.38 27.82
CA GLU A 102 -5.32 -14.86 28.97
C GLU A 102 -4.45 -16.09 28.64
N THR A 103 -3.36 -16.25 29.39
CA THR A 103 -2.52 -17.46 29.31
C THR A 103 -3.36 -18.71 29.59
N ASP A 104 -3.00 -19.84 28.96
CA ASP A 104 -3.68 -21.14 29.06
C ASP A 104 -5.09 -21.23 28.41
N VAL A 105 -5.61 -20.14 27.84
CA VAL A 105 -6.82 -20.18 27.02
C VAL A 105 -6.58 -20.97 25.73
N THR A 106 -7.54 -21.82 25.37
CA THR A 106 -7.57 -22.53 24.08
C THR A 106 -8.69 -21.97 23.22
N ILE A 107 -8.38 -21.67 21.96
CA ILE A 107 -9.37 -21.23 20.97
C ILE A 107 -9.35 -22.15 19.76
N ALA A 108 -10.54 -22.37 19.19
CA ALA A 108 -10.71 -23.12 17.96
C ALA A 108 -10.78 -22.17 16.76
N PHE A 109 -10.17 -22.59 15.66
CA PHE A 109 -10.24 -21.89 14.39
C PHE A 109 -10.48 -22.87 13.25
N HIS A 110 -11.01 -22.34 12.15
CA HIS A 110 -11.37 -23.10 10.97
C HIS A 110 -10.51 -22.67 9.80
N CYS A 111 -9.94 -23.62 9.06
CA CYS A 111 -9.30 -23.30 7.79
C CYS A 111 -10.36 -23.23 6.70
N ASN A 112 -10.18 -22.26 5.81
CA ASN A 112 -10.98 -22.08 4.61
C ASN A 112 -10.81 -23.29 3.68
N GLU A 113 -11.74 -23.49 2.75
CA GLU A 113 -11.66 -24.58 1.79
C GLU A 113 -10.34 -24.58 1.01
N GLY A 114 -9.80 -25.78 0.74
CA GLY A 114 -8.48 -25.96 0.10
C GLY A 114 -7.28 -25.97 1.06
N PHE A 115 -7.53 -25.71 2.35
CA PHE A 115 -6.52 -25.78 3.39
C PHE A 115 -6.88 -26.82 4.44
N SER A 116 -5.86 -27.37 5.09
CA SER A 116 -6.00 -28.45 6.06
C SER A 116 -5.13 -28.22 7.28
N PRO A 117 -5.55 -28.74 8.45
CA PRO A 117 -6.86 -29.36 8.74
C PRO A 117 -8.04 -28.37 8.83
N ARG A 118 -9.28 -28.80 8.53
CA ARG A 118 -10.49 -27.97 8.50
C ARG A 118 -10.85 -27.30 9.84
N ARG A 119 -10.56 -27.96 10.95
CA ARG A 119 -10.69 -27.41 12.31
C ARG A 119 -9.39 -27.68 13.06
N GLN A 120 -8.93 -26.68 13.77
CA GLN A 120 -7.72 -26.72 14.58
C GLN A 120 -7.93 -25.95 15.87
N GLU A 121 -7.09 -26.23 16.86
CA GLU A 121 -7.09 -25.56 18.16
C GLU A 121 -5.68 -25.07 18.47
N VAL A 122 -5.60 -23.90 19.09
CA VAL A 122 -4.34 -23.32 19.58
C VAL A 122 -4.51 -22.89 21.02
N ARG A 123 -3.45 -23.08 21.80
CA ARG A 123 -3.39 -22.67 23.21
C ARG A 123 -2.47 -21.47 23.35
N CYS A 124 -2.88 -20.49 24.14
CA CYS A 124 -2.02 -19.38 24.50
C CYS A 124 -1.00 -19.84 25.55
N GLU A 125 0.28 -19.83 25.21
CA GLU A 125 1.38 -20.20 26.10
C GLU A 125 2.34 -19.02 26.25
N ASN A 126 2.31 -18.36 27.42
CA ASN A 126 3.20 -17.25 27.76
C ASN A 126 3.27 -16.12 26.72
N GLY A 127 2.15 -15.86 26.04
CA GLY A 127 2.01 -14.77 25.08
C GLY A 127 2.14 -15.18 23.62
N ASP A 128 2.45 -16.45 23.35
CA ASP A 128 2.51 -17.01 22.00
C ASP A 128 1.50 -18.15 21.82
N TRP A 129 0.90 -18.23 20.64
CA TRP A 129 -0.01 -19.33 20.30
C TRP A 129 0.78 -20.59 19.96
N ASN A 130 0.45 -21.69 20.65
CA ASN A 130 1.06 -23.00 20.46
C ASN A 130 -0.01 -24.08 20.15
N PRO A 131 0.06 -24.78 19.00
CA PRO A 131 0.94 -24.47 17.87
C PRO A 131 0.61 -23.11 17.26
N ALA A 132 1.56 -22.49 16.55
CA ALA A 132 1.26 -21.27 15.80
C ALA A 132 0.14 -21.56 14.78
N PRO A 133 -0.95 -20.78 14.75
CA PRO A 133 -2.11 -21.07 13.92
C PRO A 133 -1.74 -20.95 12.45
N LYS A 134 -1.84 -22.08 11.73
CA LYS A 134 -1.49 -22.16 10.31
C LYS A 134 -2.45 -23.06 9.57
N CYS A 135 -2.83 -22.63 8.38
CA CYS A 135 -3.60 -23.42 7.42
C CYS A 135 -2.66 -23.86 6.30
N ASN A 136 -2.39 -25.17 6.20
CA ASN A 136 -1.48 -25.71 5.19
C ASN A 136 -2.29 -26.18 3.97
N ALA A 137 -1.82 -25.84 2.77
CA ALA A 137 -2.35 -26.43 1.54
C ALA A 137 -2.15 -27.96 1.57
N SER A 138 -3.21 -28.72 1.32
CA SER A 138 -3.10 -30.18 1.19
C SER A 138 -2.31 -30.52 -0.09
N LYS A 139 -1.21 -31.30 -0.02
CA LYS A 139 -0.20 -31.50 -1.10
C LYS A 139 -0.17 -32.93 -1.70
N PRO A 140 0.39 -33.18 -2.92
CA PRO A 140 0.19 -32.44 -4.20
C PRO A 140 0.31 -33.27 -5.52
N ASN A 141 -0.06 -32.66 -6.65
CA ASN A 141 0.80 -32.59 -7.87
C ASN A 141 0.36 -31.48 -8.85
N GLY A 142 -0.26 -30.44 -8.33
CA GLY A 142 -0.89 -29.42 -9.16
C GLY A 142 -1.71 -28.45 -8.34
N CYS A 143 -2.37 -27.52 -9.01
CA CYS A 143 -3.33 -26.62 -8.42
C CYS A 143 -4.74 -27.16 -8.71
N SER A 144 -5.62 -27.17 -7.71
CA SER A 144 -7.06 -27.31 -7.96
C SER A 144 -7.60 -26.03 -8.60
N PRO A 145 -8.69 -26.07 -9.37
CA PRO A 145 -9.39 -24.85 -9.81
C PRO A 145 -9.71 -23.98 -8.57
N PRO A 146 -9.36 -22.68 -8.57
CA PRO A 146 -9.69 -21.79 -7.47
C PRO A 146 -11.18 -21.43 -7.54
N THR A 147 -11.77 -21.00 -6.43
CA THR A 147 -13.15 -20.49 -6.45
C THR A 147 -13.18 -19.12 -7.14
N LEU A 148 -13.94 -19.00 -8.22
CA LEU A 148 -14.15 -17.74 -8.95
C LEU A 148 -15.62 -17.38 -8.94
N ALA A 149 -15.99 -16.40 -8.11
CA ALA A 149 -17.32 -15.81 -8.15
C ALA A 149 -17.47 -14.97 -9.42
N HIS A 150 -18.63 -15.06 -10.07
CA HIS A 150 -18.97 -14.31 -11.28
C HIS A 150 -18.02 -14.55 -12.46
N GLY A 151 -17.64 -15.80 -12.73
CA GLY A 151 -16.80 -16.14 -13.87
C GLY A 151 -16.58 -17.63 -14.08
N TYR A 152 -15.78 -17.96 -15.09
CA TYR A 152 -15.45 -19.33 -15.49
C TYR A 152 -14.00 -19.46 -16.00
N PHE A 153 -13.46 -20.68 -15.96
CA PHE A 153 -12.09 -21.00 -16.37
C PHE A 153 -12.02 -21.67 -17.74
N VAL A 154 -10.90 -21.44 -18.44
CA VAL A 154 -10.57 -22.07 -19.72
C VAL A 154 -9.07 -22.42 -19.73
N PRO A 155 -8.69 -23.70 -19.84
CA PRO A 155 -9.56 -24.89 -19.82
C PRO A 155 -10.14 -25.13 -18.42
N GLU A 156 -11.34 -25.71 -18.33
CA GLU A 156 -11.89 -26.17 -17.05
C GLU A 156 -11.33 -27.56 -16.73
N MET A 157 -10.54 -27.66 -15.66
CA MET A 157 -9.95 -28.92 -15.20
C MET A 157 -10.16 -29.11 -13.70
N ALA A 158 -10.31 -30.37 -13.27
CA ALA A 158 -10.36 -30.71 -11.86
C ALA A 158 -9.00 -30.54 -11.15
N ILE A 159 -7.89 -30.70 -11.89
CA ILE A 159 -6.51 -30.51 -11.41
C ILE A 159 -5.66 -29.97 -12.55
N TYR A 160 -4.83 -28.98 -12.26
CA TYR A 160 -3.90 -28.35 -13.19
C TYR A 160 -2.48 -28.71 -12.78
N ALA A 161 -1.68 -29.23 -13.71
CA ALA A 161 -0.29 -29.60 -13.42
C ALA A 161 0.54 -28.39 -12.95
N GLN A 162 1.63 -28.65 -12.24
CA GLN A 162 2.64 -27.64 -11.92
C GLN A 162 3.07 -26.86 -13.19
N ASP A 163 3.26 -25.55 -13.05
CA ASP A 163 3.66 -24.59 -14.09
C ASP A 163 2.63 -24.37 -15.22
N SER A 164 1.49 -25.06 -15.19
CA SER A 164 0.41 -24.87 -16.15
C SER A 164 -0.24 -23.49 -16.02
N ARG A 165 -0.82 -23.02 -17.12
CA ARG A 165 -1.49 -21.71 -17.20
C ARG A 165 -2.96 -21.93 -17.51
N LEU A 166 -3.82 -21.23 -16.77
CA LEU A 166 -5.24 -21.12 -17.10
C LEU A 166 -5.58 -19.70 -17.52
N SER A 167 -6.65 -19.58 -18.31
CA SER A 167 -7.32 -18.30 -18.57
C SER A 167 -8.69 -18.31 -17.89
N TYR A 168 -9.22 -17.13 -17.57
CA TYR A 168 -10.55 -17.01 -16.99
C TYR A 168 -11.27 -15.78 -17.55
N ALA A 169 -12.59 -15.85 -17.60
CA ALA A 169 -13.45 -14.76 -18.01
C ALA A 169 -14.54 -14.55 -16.96
N CYS A 170 -15.05 -13.33 -16.87
CA CYS A 170 -16.05 -12.95 -15.89
C CYS A 170 -17.43 -12.83 -16.52
N ASP A 171 -18.46 -13.03 -15.70
CA ASP A 171 -19.87 -12.89 -16.07
C ASP A 171 -20.20 -11.43 -16.43
N ASN A 172 -21.41 -11.24 -16.97
CA ASN A 172 -21.94 -9.91 -17.24
C ASN A 172 -21.82 -9.00 -16.00
N LEU A 173 -21.48 -7.73 -16.25
CA LEU A 173 -21.23 -6.69 -15.24
C LEU A 173 -19.91 -6.84 -14.44
N HIS A 174 -19.14 -7.90 -14.68
CA HIS A 174 -17.83 -8.11 -14.06
C HIS A 174 -16.70 -8.08 -15.10
N LYS A 175 -15.46 -7.93 -14.62
CA LYS A 175 -14.24 -8.03 -15.41
C LYS A 175 -13.11 -8.65 -14.59
N PRO A 176 -12.09 -9.24 -15.24
CA PRO A 176 -10.88 -9.66 -14.55
C PRO A 176 -10.23 -8.47 -13.84
N ASP A 177 -9.68 -8.70 -12.66
CA ASP A 177 -8.88 -7.69 -11.95
C ASP A 177 -7.59 -7.37 -12.72
N MET A 178 -7.06 -8.30 -13.49
CA MET A 178 -5.96 -8.09 -14.41
C MET A 178 -6.30 -8.55 -15.82
N GLY A 179 -6.04 -7.69 -16.80
CA GLY A 179 -6.39 -7.91 -18.20
C GLY A 179 -7.67 -7.17 -18.61
N TYR A 180 -8.10 -7.38 -19.86
CA TYR A 180 -9.23 -6.65 -20.44
C TYR A 180 -10.46 -7.55 -20.60
N TRP A 181 -10.34 -8.59 -21.42
CA TRP A 181 -11.41 -9.58 -21.67
C TRP A 181 -11.16 -10.93 -20.98
N TRP A 182 -9.89 -11.28 -20.78
CA TRP A 182 -9.46 -12.54 -20.19
C TRP A 182 -8.38 -12.27 -19.16
N GLY A 183 -8.53 -12.85 -17.97
CA GLY A 183 -7.48 -12.94 -16.97
C GLY A 183 -6.66 -14.20 -17.19
N LYS A 184 -5.41 -14.22 -16.72
CA LYS A 184 -4.50 -15.37 -16.81
C LYS A 184 -3.87 -15.65 -15.46
N SER A 185 -3.67 -16.92 -15.16
CA SER A 185 -2.99 -17.35 -13.94
C SER A 185 -2.10 -18.56 -14.20
N GLN A 186 -1.00 -18.65 -13.46
CA GLN A 186 -0.06 -19.76 -13.53
C GLN A 186 -0.04 -20.53 -12.21
N CYS A 187 -0.07 -21.86 -12.31
CA CYS A 187 0.09 -22.75 -11.18
C CYS A 187 1.56 -22.83 -10.80
N THR A 188 1.92 -22.47 -9.57
CA THR A 188 3.27 -22.59 -9.05
C THR A 188 3.23 -23.10 -7.61
N ASN A 189 3.83 -24.27 -7.37
CA ASN A 189 3.93 -24.92 -6.07
C ASN A 189 2.56 -25.19 -5.41
N GLY A 190 1.56 -25.53 -6.22
CA GLY A 190 0.18 -25.78 -5.77
C GLY A 190 -0.65 -24.52 -5.54
N MET A 191 -0.16 -23.34 -5.93
CA MET A 191 -0.88 -22.07 -5.82
C MET A 191 -1.02 -21.36 -7.17
N TRP A 192 -2.11 -20.63 -7.37
CA TRP A 192 -2.33 -19.80 -8.55
C TRP A 192 -1.72 -18.41 -8.37
N ASN A 193 -0.93 -17.96 -9.34
CA ASN A 193 -0.34 -16.63 -9.34
C ASN A 193 -0.51 -15.94 -10.73
N PRO A 194 -1.16 -14.77 -10.80
CA PRO A 194 -1.97 -14.16 -9.73
C PRO A 194 -3.21 -15.00 -9.41
N VAL A 195 -3.79 -14.86 -8.22
CA VAL A 195 -5.05 -15.55 -7.88
C VAL A 195 -6.19 -14.98 -8.74
N PRO A 196 -6.92 -15.80 -9.53
CA PRO A 196 -8.01 -15.31 -10.36
C PRO A 196 -9.10 -14.59 -9.56
N LYS A 197 -9.45 -13.37 -9.97
CA LYS A 197 -10.52 -12.58 -9.34
C LYS A 197 -11.34 -11.84 -10.39
N CYS A 198 -12.67 -11.87 -10.24
CA CYS A 198 -13.60 -11.02 -10.96
C CYS A 198 -14.03 -9.86 -10.06
N ILE A 199 -14.02 -8.65 -10.62
CA ILE A 199 -14.46 -7.42 -9.95
C ILE A 199 -15.58 -6.78 -10.76
N ILE A 200 -16.38 -5.93 -10.11
CA ILE A 200 -17.44 -5.18 -10.82
C ILE A 200 -16.80 -4.35 -11.92
N ARG A 201 -17.40 -4.31 -13.12
CA ARG A 201 -16.80 -3.69 -14.31
C ARG A 201 -16.47 -2.20 -14.13
N SER A 202 -17.25 -1.49 -13.33
CA SER A 202 -17.03 -0.08 -12.99
C SER A 202 -16.01 0.16 -11.88
N HIS A 203 -15.57 -0.91 -11.20
CA HIS A 203 -14.53 -0.86 -10.17
C HIS A 203 -13.15 -0.99 -10.82
N CYS A 204 -12.18 -0.30 -10.24
CA CYS A 204 -10.78 -0.38 -10.65
C CYS A 204 -10.06 -1.40 -9.79
N SER A 205 -9.23 -2.23 -10.42
CA SER A 205 -8.28 -3.08 -9.70
C SER A 205 -7.20 -2.23 -9.04
N SER A 206 -6.50 -2.77 -8.05
CA SER A 206 -5.31 -2.09 -7.51
C SER A 206 -4.34 -1.74 -8.66
N PRO A 207 -3.94 -0.48 -8.83
CA PRO A 207 -3.09 -0.11 -9.95
C PRO A 207 -1.70 -0.70 -9.78
N ILE A 208 -1.15 -1.18 -10.90
CA ILE A 208 0.25 -1.57 -11.00
C ILE A 208 1.05 -0.32 -11.35
N ILE A 209 1.91 0.13 -10.42
CA ILE A 209 2.70 1.35 -10.57
C ILE A 209 4.18 0.96 -10.58
N PRO A 210 4.84 0.89 -11.75
CA PRO A 210 6.28 0.65 -11.79
C PRO A 210 7.02 1.75 -11.03
N ASN A 211 7.91 1.37 -10.12
CA ASN A 211 8.67 2.29 -9.26
C ASN A 211 7.77 3.22 -8.43
N GLY A 212 6.61 2.72 -8.00
CA GLY A 212 5.75 3.43 -7.05
C GLY A 212 4.80 2.49 -6.36
N GLU A 213 4.13 2.98 -5.33
CA GLU A 213 3.19 2.20 -4.54
C GLU A 213 1.97 3.06 -4.18
N ILE A 214 0.83 2.39 -4.02
CA ILE A 214 -0.39 3.05 -3.57
C ILE A 214 -0.37 3.24 -2.06
N ASN A 215 -0.91 4.37 -1.59
CA ASN A 215 -0.94 4.70 -0.17
C ASN A 215 -2.09 4.02 0.59
N THR A 216 -2.79 3.06 -0.03
CA THR A 216 -3.97 2.36 0.52
C THR A 216 -3.69 0.86 0.66
N CYS A 217 -3.86 0.33 1.89
CA CYS A 217 -3.61 -1.08 2.17
C CYS A 217 -4.84 -1.96 1.91
N ASN A 218 -4.59 -3.16 1.37
CA ASN A 218 -5.45 -4.36 1.41
C ASN A 218 -6.79 -4.35 0.64
N LYS A 219 -7.12 -3.33 -0.15
CA LYS A 219 -8.21 -3.43 -1.14
C LYS A 219 -7.67 -3.87 -2.49
N THR A 220 -8.16 -5.01 -2.98
CA THR A 220 -7.83 -5.56 -4.30
C THR A 220 -8.72 -5.00 -5.42
N ASP A 221 -9.79 -4.30 -5.05
CA ASP A 221 -10.69 -3.56 -5.94
C ASP A 221 -11.18 -2.25 -5.30
N HIS A 222 -11.49 -1.29 -6.15
CA HIS A 222 -11.74 0.10 -5.81
C HIS A 222 -13.04 0.56 -6.48
N GLU A 223 -13.98 1.08 -5.68
CA GLU A 223 -15.26 1.56 -6.18
C GLU A 223 -15.11 2.63 -7.26
N LYS A 224 -16.12 2.73 -8.13
CA LYS A 224 -16.20 3.80 -9.11
C LYS A 224 -16.08 5.16 -8.41
N ASP A 225 -15.42 6.11 -9.07
CA ASP A 225 -15.28 7.49 -8.63
C ASP A 225 -14.36 7.70 -7.42
N VAL A 226 -13.74 6.64 -6.88
CA VAL A 226 -12.75 6.77 -5.82
C VAL A 226 -11.47 7.39 -6.36
N THR A 227 -10.89 8.30 -5.60
CA THR A 227 -9.55 8.85 -5.87
C THR A 227 -8.58 8.24 -4.88
N ILE A 228 -7.45 7.72 -5.36
CA ILE A 228 -6.38 7.21 -4.50
C ILE A 228 -5.09 7.97 -4.78
N ALA A 229 -4.32 8.19 -3.71
CA ALA A 229 -2.97 8.70 -3.81
C ALA A 229 -1.96 7.55 -3.99
N PHE A 230 -0.91 7.83 -4.74
CA PHE A 230 0.24 6.94 -4.89
C PHE A 230 1.53 7.73 -4.74
N HIS A 231 2.57 7.05 -4.28
CA HIS A 231 3.92 7.61 -4.19
C HIS A 231 4.84 6.89 -5.17
N CYS A 232 5.90 7.57 -5.55
CA CYS A 232 6.96 7.01 -6.36
C CYS A 232 8.16 6.70 -5.47
N ASN A 233 8.90 5.66 -5.85
CA ASN A 233 10.15 5.27 -5.21
C ASN A 233 11.21 6.37 -5.44
N GLU A 234 12.26 6.35 -4.64
CA GLU A 234 13.36 7.32 -4.72
C GLU A 234 13.93 7.43 -6.16
N GLY A 235 14.08 8.66 -6.65
CA GLY A 235 14.54 8.94 -8.01
C GLY A 235 13.42 8.96 -9.07
N PHE A 236 12.16 8.87 -8.66
CA PHE A 236 10.99 9.04 -9.52
C PHE A 236 9.95 10.00 -8.89
N SER A 237 9.31 10.83 -9.72
CA SER A 237 8.20 11.72 -9.37
C SER A 237 6.96 11.44 -10.20
N PRO A 238 5.77 11.52 -9.59
CA PRO A 238 4.52 11.37 -10.31
C PRO A 238 4.14 12.66 -11.05
N ARG A 239 3.51 12.55 -12.23
CA ARG A 239 2.92 13.71 -12.93
C ARG A 239 1.72 14.30 -12.17
N ARG A 240 0.98 13.45 -11.45
CA ARG A 240 -0.08 13.77 -10.48
C ARG A 240 -0.01 12.72 -9.38
N GLN A 241 -0.10 13.13 -8.12
CA GLN A 241 -0.01 12.23 -6.96
C GLN A 241 -1.31 11.45 -6.71
N GLU A 242 -2.35 11.70 -7.49
CA GLU A 242 -3.68 11.12 -7.35
C GLU A 242 -4.19 10.60 -8.70
N VAL A 243 -4.92 9.50 -8.62
CA VAL A 243 -5.65 8.90 -9.75
C VAL A 243 -7.08 8.61 -9.34
N ARG A 244 -8.01 8.84 -10.24
CA ARG A 244 -9.44 8.59 -10.01
C ARG A 244 -9.87 7.36 -10.77
N CYS A 245 -10.67 6.50 -10.13
CA CYS A 245 -11.28 5.37 -10.79
C CYS A 245 -12.46 5.86 -11.64
N GLU A 246 -12.33 5.86 -12.96
CA GLU A 246 -13.37 6.29 -13.89
C GLU A 246 -13.87 5.09 -14.69
N ASN A 247 -15.07 4.60 -14.34
CA ASN A 247 -15.73 3.47 -15.01
C ASN A 247 -14.83 2.22 -15.16
N GLY A 248 -14.02 1.95 -14.15
CA GLY A 248 -13.15 0.78 -14.08
C GLY A 248 -11.70 1.02 -14.51
N ASP A 249 -11.37 2.19 -15.04
CA ASP A 249 -10.00 2.54 -15.41
C ASP A 249 -9.48 3.71 -14.59
N TRP A 250 -8.21 3.66 -14.20
CA TRP A 250 -7.57 4.77 -13.50
C TRP A 250 -7.29 5.93 -14.45
N ASN A 251 -7.82 7.11 -14.13
CA ASN A 251 -7.64 8.33 -14.90
C ASN A 251 -7.09 9.48 -14.01
N PRO A 252 -5.92 10.05 -14.36
CA PRO A 252 -4.96 9.50 -15.32
C PRO A 252 -4.43 8.13 -14.84
N ALA A 253 -3.86 7.34 -15.76
CA ALA A 253 -3.16 6.13 -15.34
C ALA A 253 -1.94 6.51 -14.46
N PRO A 254 -1.73 5.86 -13.30
CA PRO A 254 -0.64 6.21 -12.40
C PRO A 254 0.71 5.89 -13.04
N LYS A 255 1.61 6.87 -13.02
CA LYS A 255 2.96 6.77 -13.60
C LYS A 255 3.96 7.53 -12.74
N CYS A 256 5.09 6.88 -12.49
CA CYS A 256 6.26 7.44 -11.87
C CYS A 256 7.31 7.71 -12.95
N ASN A 257 7.63 8.98 -13.18
CA ASN A 257 8.64 9.43 -14.13
C ASN A 257 9.96 9.65 -13.38
N GLY A 258 11.13 9.40 -13.98
CA GLY A 258 12.41 9.65 -13.30
C GLY A 258 12.61 11.13 -12.92
N ASP A 259 13.27 11.40 -11.80
CA ASP A 259 13.52 12.74 -11.21
C ASP A 259 14.63 13.55 -11.91
N GLY A 260 15.02 13.15 -13.11
CA GLY A 260 16.03 13.85 -13.88
C GLY A 260 16.21 13.22 -15.25
N CYS A 261 17.04 13.87 -16.07
CA CYS A 261 17.30 13.45 -17.44
C CYS A 261 18.25 12.25 -17.55
N GLY A 262 18.37 11.46 -16.49
CA GLY A 262 19.36 10.40 -16.36
C GLY A 262 20.78 10.95 -16.22
N ALA A 263 21.77 10.17 -16.66
CA ALA A 263 23.16 10.59 -16.68
C ALA A 263 23.37 11.81 -17.59
N VAL A 264 24.33 12.65 -17.22
CA VAL A 264 24.79 13.76 -18.07
C VAL A 264 25.38 13.17 -19.36
N PRO A 265 24.95 13.61 -20.55
CA PRO A 265 25.50 13.12 -21.82
C PRO A 265 27.01 13.30 -21.87
N GLU A 266 27.74 12.23 -22.19
CA GLU A 266 29.19 12.33 -22.36
C GLU A 266 29.49 12.89 -23.75
N ILE A 267 30.25 13.99 -23.80
CA ILE A 267 30.70 14.62 -25.04
C ILE A 267 32.22 14.44 -25.12
N GLU A 268 32.68 13.82 -26.19
CA GLU A 268 34.10 13.60 -26.45
C GLU A 268 34.85 14.94 -26.47
N ASP A 269 36.04 14.95 -25.86
CA ASP A 269 36.89 16.13 -25.74
C ASP A 269 36.22 17.36 -25.10
N ALA A 270 35.25 17.15 -24.20
CA ALA A 270 34.62 18.22 -23.44
C ALA A 270 34.55 17.91 -21.93
N LYS A 271 34.62 18.98 -21.14
CA LYS A 271 34.36 18.95 -19.70
C LYS A 271 32.93 19.42 -19.42
N ALA A 272 32.16 18.58 -18.74
CA ALA A 272 30.80 18.90 -18.30
C ALA A 272 30.79 19.52 -16.90
N THR A 273 30.06 20.63 -16.73
CA THR A 273 29.80 21.28 -15.43
C THR A 273 28.31 21.34 -15.19
N LEU A 274 27.84 20.70 -14.11
CA LEU A 274 26.43 20.66 -13.74
C LEU A 274 25.96 21.95 -13.06
N PHE A 275 24.79 22.44 -13.46
CA PHE A 275 24.12 23.62 -12.93
C PHE A 275 22.62 23.37 -12.77
N ALA A 276 22.21 22.85 -11.62
CA ALA A 276 20.81 22.54 -11.29
C ALA A 276 20.10 21.78 -12.43
N PHE A 277 19.29 22.46 -13.25
CA PHE A 277 18.54 21.90 -14.39
C PHE A 277 19.25 22.07 -15.75
N SER A 278 20.56 22.38 -15.77
CA SER A 278 21.34 22.54 -17.01
C SER A 278 22.77 22.04 -16.85
N VAL A 279 23.43 21.74 -17.97
CA VAL A 279 24.85 21.35 -18.01
C VAL A 279 25.56 22.25 -19.02
N LEU A 280 26.68 22.82 -18.61
CA LEU A 280 27.58 23.58 -19.48
C LEU A 280 28.74 22.67 -19.91
N TYR A 281 29.01 22.63 -21.22
CA TYR A 281 30.16 21.94 -21.78
C TYR A 281 31.22 22.94 -22.24
N GLU A 282 32.45 22.66 -21.86
CA GLU A 282 33.64 23.39 -22.29
C GLU A 282 34.57 22.42 -23.01
N CYS A 283 34.94 22.73 -24.26
CA CYS A 283 35.87 21.88 -25.00
C CYS A 283 37.25 21.87 -24.35
N ASN A 284 37.89 20.70 -24.36
CA ASN A 284 39.24 20.50 -23.89
C ASN A 284 40.24 21.35 -24.70
N PRO A 285 41.43 21.64 -24.15
CA PRO A 285 42.47 22.34 -24.88
C PRO A 285 42.73 21.68 -26.24
N HIS A 286 42.88 22.49 -27.29
CA HIS A 286 43.05 22.11 -28.70
C HIS A 286 41.78 21.78 -29.50
N TYR A 287 40.59 21.79 -28.88
CA TYR A 287 39.32 21.60 -29.56
C TYR A 287 38.46 22.87 -29.51
N ARG A 288 37.58 23.05 -30.49
CA ARG A 288 36.62 24.17 -30.53
C ARG A 288 35.18 23.65 -30.57
N LEU A 289 34.28 24.42 -29.99
CA LEU A 289 32.84 24.15 -30.07
C LEU A 289 32.37 24.30 -31.52
N VAL A 290 31.72 23.28 -32.04
CA VAL A 290 31.07 23.29 -33.35
C VAL A 290 29.58 23.56 -33.15
N GLY A 291 29.12 24.71 -33.65
CA GLY A 291 27.74 25.19 -33.47
C GLY A 291 27.61 26.23 -32.35
N SER A 292 26.38 26.51 -31.93
CA SER A 292 26.08 27.57 -30.95
C SER A 292 25.58 27.04 -29.60
N VAL A 293 25.54 25.73 -29.42
CA VAL A 293 24.99 25.09 -28.21
C VAL A 293 26.15 24.63 -27.34
N SER A 294 26.44 25.37 -26.27
CA SER A 294 27.39 24.98 -25.21
C SER A 294 26.69 24.52 -23.93
N ARG A 295 25.39 24.81 -23.81
CA ARG A 295 24.59 24.49 -22.64
C ARG A 295 23.37 23.68 -23.06
N ILE A 296 23.14 22.57 -22.38
CA ILE A 296 21.91 21.78 -22.51
C ILE A 296 21.07 21.93 -21.24
N PHE A 297 19.77 21.77 -21.39
CA PHE A 297 18.80 21.87 -20.30
C PHE A 297 18.12 20.53 -20.08
N CYS A 298 17.85 20.20 -18.83
CA CYS A 298 17.00 19.09 -18.47
C CYS A 298 15.55 19.57 -18.41
N TYR A 299 14.69 19.02 -19.25
CA TYR A 299 13.27 19.35 -19.26
C TYR A 299 12.50 18.55 -18.20
N THR A 300 11.29 19.03 -17.89
CA THR A 300 10.39 18.41 -16.91
C THR A 300 9.84 17.05 -17.33
N ASP A 301 10.07 16.65 -18.59
CA ASP A 301 9.76 15.32 -19.12
C ASP A 301 10.91 14.31 -18.95
N GLY A 302 12.02 14.72 -18.33
CA GLY A 302 13.19 13.88 -18.12
C GLY A 302 14.07 13.72 -19.37
N THR A 303 14.01 14.65 -20.33
CA THR A 303 14.88 14.64 -21.52
C THR A 303 15.87 15.80 -21.55
N TRP A 304 17.10 15.52 -21.99
CA TRP A 304 18.09 16.57 -22.28
C TRP A 304 17.75 17.28 -23.59
N SER A 305 17.88 18.60 -23.61
CA SER A 305 17.68 19.39 -24.83
C SER A 305 18.62 18.93 -25.94
N SER A 306 18.05 18.77 -27.14
CA SER A 306 18.78 18.45 -28.37
C SER A 306 18.86 19.69 -29.27
N PRO A 307 19.94 19.92 -30.05
CA PRO A 307 21.10 19.04 -30.26
C PRO A 307 22.14 19.09 -29.13
N LEU A 308 22.95 18.03 -29.01
CA LEU A 308 24.09 17.99 -28.10
C LEU A 308 25.28 18.83 -28.62
N PRO A 309 26.09 19.45 -27.73
CA PRO A 309 27.33 20.11 -28.09
C PRO A 309 28.32 19.15 -28.76
N ARG A 310 29.19 19.67 -29.64
CA ARG A 310 30.25 18.89 -30.28
C ARG A 310 31.56 19.68 -30.24
N CYS A 311 32.66 19.02 -29.89
CA CYS A 311 34.01 19.58 -29.90
C CYS A 311 34.81 18.91 -31.02
N GLU A 312 35.47 19.71 -31.87
CA GLU A 312 36.34 19.26 -32.98
C GLU A 312 37.60 20.12 -33.08
#